data_AF-A0A2T1CR13-F1
#
_entry.id   AF-A0A2T1CR13-F1
#
_cell.length_a   1.000
_cell.length_b   1.000
_cell.length_c   1.000
_cell.angle_alpha   90.00
_cell.angle_beta   90.00
_cell.angle_gamma   90.00
#
_symmetry.space_group_name_H-M   'P 1'
#
loop_
_entity.id
_entity.type
_entity.pdbx_description
1 polymer ?
#
loop_
_entity_poly.entity_id
_entity_poly.type
_entity_poly.pdbx_seq_one_letter_code
_entity_poly.pdbx_strand_id
1 'polypeptide(L)'
;MTPGLLILIAVLGIALLLFLVIRLRLQAFLALLIASYFVALLGGIPLNEIAQTIQEGMGNTLGFIAIVVGVGTMIGEMLRVSGGAEQLAQTLVRKFGDDKAPWALGLTGLIVAIPVFFDVGLIILIPLVYGLAQRTGRSLLYYAIPLAAGLAIGHSYIPPTPGPVAVASLLG
;
A
#
# COMPACT_ATOMS: atom_id res chain seq x y z
N MET A 1 2.92 21.21 28.60
CA MET A 1 2.94 22.12 27.44
C MET A 1 1.51 22.50 27.07
N THR A 2 1.28 23.68 26.49
CA THR A 2 -0.07 24.07 26.06
C THR A 2 -0.52 23.21 24.85
N PRO A 3 -1.81 22.86 24.72
CA PRO A 3 -2.31 22.05 23.61
C PRO A 3 -1.97 22.62 22.23
N GLY A 4 -2.03 23.95 22.08
CA GLY A 4 -1.68 24.62 20.82
C GLY A 4 -0.22 24.45 20.41
N LEU A 5 0.71 24.37 21.37
CA LEU A 5 2.13 24.14 21.09
C LEU A 5 2.38 22.72 20.59
N LEU A 6 1.69 21.71 21.15
CA LEU A 6 1.80 20.32 20.69
C LEU A 6 1.28 20.14 19.26
N ILE A 7 0.16 20.79 18.93
CA ILE A 7 -0.38 20.80 17.56
C ILE A 7 0.61 21.45 16.60
N LEU A 8 1.22 22.57 16.98
CA LEU A 8 2.22 23.25 16.17
C LEU A 8 3.45 22.35 15.91
N ILE A 9 3.95 21.68 16.96
CA ILE A 9 5.07 20.73 16.83
C ILE A 9 4.70 19.57 15.91
N ALA A 10 3.49 19.02 16.03
CA ALA A 10 3.03 17.95 15.15
C ALA A 10 2.97 18.40 13.67
N VAL A 11 2.42 19.58 13.40
CA VAL A 11 2.36 20.16 12.05
C VAL A 11 3.78 20.39 11.49
N LEU A 12 4.69 20.91 12.30
CA LEU A 12 6.10 21.08 11.90
C LEU A 12 6.79 19.74 11.64
N GLY A 13 6.52 18.71 12.45
CA GLY A 13 7.02 17.36 12.24
C GLY A 13 6.55 16.76 10.91
N ILE A 14 5.26 16.90 10.58
CA ILE A 14 4.70 16.44 9.30
C ILE A 14 5.32 17.23 8.14
N ALA A 15 5.43 18.55 8.26
CA ALA A 15 6.04 19.39 7.24
C ALA A 15 7.51 19.02 6.99
N LEU A 16 8.27 18.78 8.05
CA LEU A 16 9.66 18.31 7.99
C LEU A 16 9.76 16.95 7.30
N LEU A 17 8.90 15.99 7.67
CA LEU A 17 8.85 14.68 7.03
C LEU A 17 8.59 14.79 5.52
N LEU A 18 7.55 15.54 5.14
CA LEU A 18 7.19 15.73 3.73
C LEU A 18 8.33 16.42 2.96
N PHE A 19 8.99 17.41 3.57
CA PHE A 19 10.15 18.06 2.98
C PHE A 19 11.32 17.09 2.76
N LEU A 20 11.65 16.26 3.76
CA LEU A 20 12.72 15.27 3.66
C LEU A 20 12.46 14.24 2.55
N VAL A 21 11.20 13.78 2.43
CA VAL A 21 10.82 12.78 1.42
C VAL A 21 10.70 13.40 0.02
N ILE A 22 10.02 14.53 -0.14
CA ILE A 22 9.70 15.10 -1.46
C ILE A 22 10.89 15.89 -2.01
N ARG A 23 11.50 16.76 -1.20
CA ARG A 23 12.52 17.71 -1.69
C ARG A 23 13.93 17.15 -1.61
N LEU A 24 14.24 16.45 -0.51
CA LEU A 24 15.55 15.85 -0.28
C LEU A 24 15.62 14.39 -0.75
N ARG A 25 14.48 13.78 -1.11
CA ARG A 25 14.39 12.40 -1.61
C ARG A 25 15.04 11.38 -0.68
N LEU A 26 14.98 11.63 0.63
CA LEU A 26 15.42 10.66 1.62
C LEU A 26 14.47 9.45 1.64
N GLN A 27 15.04 8.28 1.89
CA GLN A 27 14.27 7.06 2.15
C GLN A 27 13.26 7.32 3.27
N ALA A 28 12.01 6.92 3.06
CA ALA A 28 10.90 7.24 3.97
C ALA A 28 11.18 6.83 5.42
N PHE A 29 11.83 5.68 5.60
CA PHE A 29 12.25 5.18 6.92
C PHE A 29 13.20 6.15 7.65
N LEU A 30 14.23 6.65 6.96
CA LEU A 30 15.19 7.61 7.55
C LEU A 30 14.52 8.95 7.83
N ALA A 31 13.68 9.42 6.89
CA ALA A 31 12.92 10.66 7.06
C ALA A 31 11.99 10.60 8.28
N LEU A 32 11.30 9.47 8.47
CA LEU A 32 10.45 9.20 9.63
C LEU A 32 11.25 9.23 10.93
N LEU A 33 12.42 8.57 10.99
CA LEU A 33 13.26 8.60 12.20
C LEU A 33 13.71 10.01 12.56
N ILE A 34 14.18 10.79 11.58
CA ILE A 34 14.61 12.18 11.80
C ILE A 34 13.44 13.04 12.29
N ALA A 35 12.27 12.93 11.65
CA ALA A 35 11.08 13.66 12.05
C ALA A 35 10.61 13.27 13.46
N SER A 36 10.64 11.98 13.80
CA SER A 36 10.30 11.49 15.15
C SER A 36 11.26 12.03 16.22
N TYR A 37 12.57 12.05 15.95
CA TYR A 37 13.56 12.67 16.84
C TYR A 37 13.29 14.17 17.02
N PHE A 38 13.02 14.88 15.93
CA PHE A 38 12.68 16.31 15.97
C PHE A 38 11.45 16.60 16.82
N VAL A 39 10.37 15.83 16.64
CA VAL A 39 9.13 15.96 17.41
C VAL A 39 9.35 15.60 18.88
N ALA A 40 10.09 14.53 19.18
CA ALA A 40 10.39 14.11 20.55
C ALA A 40 11.20 15.17 21.32
N LEU A 41 12.20 15.76 20.66
CA LEU A 41 13.01 16.84 21.23
C LEU A 41 12.18 18.07 21.56
N LEU A 42 11.38 18.56 20.59
CA LEU A 42 10.54 19.73 20.80
C LEU A 42 9.37 19.47 21.76
N GLY A 43 8.90 18.23 21.83
CA GLY A 43 7.88 17.78 22.78
C GLY A 43 8.37 17.68 24.22
N GLY A 44 9.67 17.91 24.47
CA GLY A 44 10.24 17.95 25.81
C GLY A 44 10.53 16.56 26.41
N ILE A 45 10.68 15.52 25.58
CA ILE A 45 11.07 14.20 26.06
C ILE A 45 12.55 14.24 26.48
N PRO A 46 12.92 13.70 27.65
CA PRO A 46 14.32 13.62 28.09
C PRO A 46 15.20 12.91 27.05
N LEU A 47 16.39 13.46 26.76
CA LEU A 47 17.29 12.95 25.70
C LEU A 47 17.65 11.46 25.86
N ASN A 48 17.75 10.99 27.10
CA ASN A 48 18.03 9.59 27.45
C ASN A 48 16.85 8.64 27.16
N GLU A 49 15.63 9.16 27.03
CA GLU A 49 14.41 8.38 26.82
C GLU A 49 13.94 8.38 25.36
N ILE A 50 14.34 9.37 24.55
CA ILE A 50 13.87 9.53 23.15
C ILE A 50 14.03 8.25 22.33
N ALA A 51 15.21 7.62 22.39
CA ALA A 51 15.47 6.40 21.62
C ALA A 51 14.52 5.27 22.02
N GLN A 52 14.29 5.10 23.32
CA GLN A 52 13.37 4.10 23.85
C GLN A 52 11.92 4.42 23.46
N THR A 53 11.47 5.66 23.59
CA THR A 53 10.11 6.07 23.20
C THR A 53 9.84 5.83 21.72
N ILE A 54 10.80 6.17 20.85
CA ILE A 54 10.68 5.91 19.40
C ILE A 54 10.65 4.41 19.13
N GLN A 55 11.50 3.63 19.79
CA GLN A 55 11.55 2.18 19.63
C GLN A 55 10.26 1.49 20.10
N GLU A 56 9.71 1.90 21.24
CA GLU A 56 8.44 1.37 21.77
C GLU A 56 7.26 1.74 20.86
N GLY A 57 7.16 3.00 20.44
CA GLY A 57 6.12 3.45 19.52
C GLY A 57 6.14 2.68 18.20
N MET A 58 7.33 2.58 17.59
CA MET A 58 7.52 1.81 16.35
C MET A 58 7.27 0.31 16.56
N GLY A 59 7.74 -0.27 17.66
CA GLY A 59 7.57 -1.68 18.00
C GLY A 59 6.11 -2.08 18.16
N ASN A 60 5.31 -1.25 18.81
CA ASN A 60 3.87 -1.48 18.97
C ASN A 60 3.15 -1.49 17.61
N THR A 61 3.45 -0.51 16.74
CA THR A 61 2.86 -0.46 15.40
C THR A 61 3.31 -1.63 14.53
N LEU A 62 4.61 -1.94 14.52
CA LEU A 62 5.17 -3.04 13.74
C LEU A 62 4.68 -4.41 14.24
N GLY A 63 4.53 -4.62 15.55
CA GLY A 63 4.07 -5.90 16.10
C GLY A 63 2.72 -6.32 15.56
N PHE A 64 1.76 -5.38 15.49
CA PHE A 64 0.45 -5.62 14.91
C PHE A 64 0.50 -5.80 13.38
N ILE A 65 1.15 -4.87 12.69
CA ILE A 65 1.20 -4.87 11.22
C ILE A 65 1.98 -6.09 10.69
N ALA A 66 3.03 -6.54 11.37
CA ALA A 66 3.91 -7.61 10.92
C ALA A 66 3.18 -8.96 10.74
N ILE A 67 2.20 -9.28 11.60
CA ILE A 67 1.45 -10.55 11.49
C ILE A 67 0.55 -10.49 10.25
N VAL A 68 -0.24 -9.43 10.13
CA VAL A 68 -1.22 -9.28 9.04
C VAL A 68 -0.51 -9.19 7.69
N VAL A 69 0.55 -8.37 7.62
CA VAL A 69 1.36 -8.23 6.41
C VAL A 69 2.14 -9.50 6.12
N GLY A 70 2.69 -10.18 7.13
CA GLY A 70 3.44 -11.42 6.95
C GLY A 70 2.59 -12.57 6.40
N VAL A 71 1.39 -12.77 6.94
CA VAL A 71 0.45 -13.78 6.41
C VAL A 71 -0.07 -13.36 5.03
N GLY A 72 -0.41 -12.08 4.86
CA GLY A 72 -0.87 -11.53 3.59
C GLY A 72 0.17 -11.71 2.47
N THR A 73 1.44 -11.42 2.74
CA THR A 73 2.53 -11.60 1.77
C THR A 73 2.77 -13.07 1.43
N MET A 74 2.68 -13.99 2.41
CA MET A 74 2.78 -15.43 2.13
C MET A 74 1.68 -15.89 1.17
N ILE A 75 0.42 -15.52 1.44
CA ILE A 75 -0.72 -15.89 0.57
C ILE A 75 -0.59 -15.22 -0.81
N GLY A 76 -0.24 -13.94 -0.85
CA GLY A 76 -0.01 -13.20 -2.10
C GLY A 76 1.08 -13.83 -2.95
N GLU A 77 2.17 -14.24 -2.32
CA GLU A 77 3.29 -14.89 -3.00
C GLU A 77 2.90 -16.28 -3.49
N MET A 78 2.17 -17.07 -2.70
CA MET A 78 1.61 -18.35 -3.15
C MET A 78 0.69 -18.17 -4.37
N LEU A 79 -0.14 -17.13 -4.39
CA LEU A 79 -1.02 -16.80 -5.52
C LEU A 79 -0.22 -16.39 -6.77
N ARG A 80 0.90 -15.66 -6.56
CA ARG A 80 1.82 -15.27 -7.63
C ARG A 80 2.54 -16.47 -8.23
N VAL A 81 3.22 -17.28 -7.42
CA VAL A 81 4.04 -18.39 -7.92
C VAL A 81 3.21 -19.54 -8.48
N SER A 82 1.98 -19.73 -8.00
CA SER A 82 1.07 -20.74 -8.54
C SER A 82 0.43 -20.34 -9.88
N GLY A 83 0.55 -19.08 -10.32
CA GLY A 83 -0.20 -18.55 -11.45
C GLY A 83 -1.70 -18.39 -11.17
N GLY A 84 -2.13 -18.55 -9.91
CA GLY A 84 -3.54 -18.47 -9.53
C GLY A 84 -4.17 -17.11 -9.84
N ALA A 85 -3.42 -16.01 -9.66
CA ALA A 85 -3.89 -14.67 -10.00
C ALA A 85 -4.19 -14.53 -11.50
N GLU A 86 -3.31 -15.07 -12.35
CA GLU A 86 -3.50 -15.06 -13.80
C GLU A 86 -4.67 -15.96 -14.22
N GLN A 87 -4.78 -17.15 -13.63
CA GLN A 87 -5.90 -18.06 -13.91
C GLN A 87 -7.25 -17.45 -13.52
N LEU A 88 -7.34 -16.75 -12.38
CA LEU A 88 -8.53 -16.02 -11.96
C LEU A 88 -8.92 -14.94 -12.97
N ALA A 89 -7.94 -14.14 -13.38
CA ALA A 89 -8.13 -13.08 -14.37
C ALA A 89 -8.64 -13.63 -15.70
N GLN A 90 -8.01 -14.68 -16.23
CA GLN A 90 -8.43 -15.34 -17.46
C GLN A 90 -9.85 -15.90 -17.35
N THR A 91 -10.20 -16.50 -16.21
CA THR A 91 -11.52 -17.07 -15.97
C THR A 91 -12.60 -15.98 -15.95
N LEU A 92 -12.36 -14.86 -15.26
CA LEU A 92 -13.29 -13.74 -15.20
C LEU A 92 -13.49 -13.10 -16.58
N VAL A 93 -12.40 -12.89 -17.34
CA VAL A 93 -12.49 -12.36 -18.70
C VAL A 93 -13.26 -13.30 -19.63
N ARG A 94 -13.00 -14.62 -19.57
CA ARG A 94 -13.76 -15.61 -20.34
C ARG A 94 -15.25 -15.61 -19.99
N LYS A 95 -15.60 -15.42 -18.71
CA LYS A 95 -16.99 -15.39 -18.25
C LYS A 95 -17.74 -14.12 -18.66
N PHE A 96 -17.06 -12.97 -18.65
CA PHE A 96 -17.66 -11.68 -19.03
C PHE A 96 -17.71 -11.47 -20.54
N GLY A 97 -16.78 -12.09 -21.28
CA GLY A 97 -16.60 -11.89 -22.71
C GLY A 97 -15.73 -10.67 -23.05
N ASP A 98 -15.24 -10.63 -24.29
CA ASP A 98 -14.26 -9.63 -24.74
C ASP A 98 -14.83 -8.19 -24.71
N ASP A 99 -16.13 -8.01 -24.91
CA ASP A 99 -16.80 -6.69 -24.85
C ASP A 99 -16.80 -6.08 -23.43
N LYS A 100 -16.83 -6.93 -22.40
CA LYS A 100 -16.87 -6.53 -20.98
C LYS A 100 -15.57 -6.83 -20.25
N ALA A 101 -14.50 -7.18 -20.97
CA ALA A 101 -13.18 -7.43 -20.42
C ALA A 101 -12.63 -6.28 -19.53
N PRO A 102 -12.86 -4.98 -19.80
CA PRO A 102 -12.47 -3.89 -18.89
C PRO A 102 -13.07 -4.04 -17.48
N TRP A 103 -14.35 -4.40 -17.38
CA TRP A 103 -15.03 -4.61 -16.10
C TRP A 103 -14.51 -5.85 -15.39
N ALA A 104 -14.28 -6.93 -16.14
CA ALA A 104 -13.69 -8.15 -15.61
C ALA A 104 -12.30 -7.91 -15.03
N LEU A 105 -11.48 -7.10 -15.71
CA LEU A 105 -10.14 -6.71 -15.26
C LEU A 105 -10.18 -5.81 -14.03
N GLY A 106 -11.12 -4.86 -13.94
CA GLY A 106 -11.29 -4.05 -12.74
C GLY A 106 -11.65 -4.90 -11.52
N LEU A 107 -12.60 -5.83 -11.67
CA LEU A 107 -12.97 -6.76 -10.60
C LEU A 107 -11.82 -7.72 -10.24
N THR A 108 -11.09 -8.19 -11.25
CA THR A 108 -9.88 -9.00 -11.05
C THR A 108 -8.85 -8.23 -10.24
N GLY A 109 -8.56 -6.98 -10.62
CA GLY A 109 -7.63 -6.12 -9.89
C GLY A 109 -8.05 -5.95 -8.44
N LEU A 110 -9.34 -5.72 -8.18
CA LEU A 110 -9.88 -5.61 -6.84
C LEU A 110 -9.65 -6.89 -6.01
N ILE A 111 -9.95 -8.06 -6.57
CA ILE A 111 -9.81 -9.35 -5.87
C ILE A 111 -8.35 -9.70 -5.65
N VAL A 112 -7.50 -9.52 -6.67
CA VAL A 112 -6.08 -9.86 -6.62
C VAL A 112 -5.31 -8.92 -5.69
N ALA A 113 -5.69 -7.65 -5.60
CA ALA A 113 -5.03 -6.68 -4.72
C ALA A 113 -5.26 -6.92 -3.22
N ILE A 114 -6.19 -7.80 -2.84
CA ILE A 114 -6.37 -8.18 -1.43
C ILE A 114 -5.11 -8.90 -0.94
N PRO A 115 -4.70 -10.04 -1.52
CA PRO A 115 -3.47 -10.70 -1.09
C PRO A 115 -2.19 -10.15 -1.76
N VAL A 116 -2.27 -9.55 -2.95
CA VAL A 116 -1.09 -9.15 -3.75
C VAL A 116 -0.92 -7.62 -3.75
N PHE A 117 0.33 -7.15 -3.64
CA PHE A 117 0.64 -5.72 -3.74
C PHE A 117 0.33 -5.15 -5.12
N PHE A 118 0.06 -3.84 -5.20
CA PHE A 118 -0.32 -3.18 -6.44
C PHE A 118 0.69 -3.40 -7.59
N ASP A 119 1.97 -3.16 -7.29
CA ASP A 119 3.08 -3.29 -8.23
C ASP A 119 3.27 -4.73 -8.71
N VAL A 120 3.26 -5.68 -7.78
CA VAL A 120 3.37 -7.11 -8.06
C VAL A 120 2.17 -7.60 -8.87
N GLY A 121 0.94 -7.24 -8.46
CA GLY A 121 -0.30 -7.63 -9.13
C GLY A 121 -0.38 -7.09 -10.55
N LEU A 122 0.07 -5.85 -10.78
CA LEU A 122 0.14 -5.27 -12.11
C LEU A 122 1.13 -6.05 -12.99
N ILE A 123 2.34 -6.35 -12.50
CA ILE A 123 3.35 -7.11 -13.25
C ILE A 123 2.85 -8.51 -13.62
N ILE A 124 2.17 -9.21 -12.71
CA ILE A 124 1.60 -10.54 -12.96
C ILE A 124 0.54 -10.51 -14.06
N LEU A 125 -0.29 -9.46 -14.09
CA LEU A 125 -1.45 -9.39 -14.98
C LEU A 125 -1.19 -8.64 -16.29
N ILE A 126 -0.06 -7.94 -16.40
CA ILE A 126 0.37 -7.25 -17.62
C ILE A 126 0.40 -8.15 -18.87
N PRO A 127 0.93 -9.39 -18.83
CA PRO A 127 0.94 -10.28 -20.01
C PRO A 127 -0.46 -10.55 -20.56
N LEU A 128 -1.43 -10.74 -19.66
CA LEU A 128 -2.84 -10.93 -20.01
C LEU A 128 -3.43 -9.67 -20.66
N VAL A 129 -3.13 -8.50 -20.12
CA VAL A 129 -3.56 -7.21 -20.68
C VAL A 129 -3.02 -7.02 -22.11
N TYR A 130 -1.74 -7.33 -22.34
CA TYR A 130 -1.16 -7.33 -23.68
C TYR A 130 -1.85 -8.32 -24.61
N GLY A 131 -2.13 -9.53 -24.14
CA GLY A 131 -2.83 -10.57 -24.92
C GLY A 131 -4.23 -10.12 -25.34
N LEU A 132 -4.98 -9.46 -24.47
CA LEU A 132 -6.30 -8.91 -24.79
C LEU A 132 -6.23 -7.76 -25.79
N ALA A 133 -5.28 -6.83 -25.60
CA ALA A 133 -5.07 -5.72 -26.52
C ALA A 133 -4.76 -6.21 -27.94
N GLN A 134 -3.86 -7.18 -28.08
CA GLN A 134 -3.52 -7.76 -29.39
C GLN A 134 -4.70 -8.51 -30.01
N ARG A 135 -5.44 -9.31 -29.23
CA ARG A 135 -6.56 -10.13 -29.75
C ARG A 135 -7.76 -9.30 -30.19
N THR A 136 -8.07 -8.24 -29.45
CA THR A 136 -9.26 -7.40 -29.68
C THR A 136 -8.97 -6.18 -30.56
N GLY A 137 -7.69 -5.87 -30.80
CA GLY A 137 -7.26 -4.66 -31.50
C GLY A 137 -7.51 -3.36 -30.74
N ARG A 138 -7.89 -3.42 -29.45
CA ARG A 138 -8.13 -2.24 -28.61
C ARG A 138 -6.82 -1.75 -27.98
N SER A 139 -6.82 -0.48 -27.56
CA SER A 139 -5.67 0.12 -26.87
C SER A 139 -5.33 -0.62 -25.58
N LEU A 140 -4.04 -0.76 -25.26
CA LEU A 140 -3.57 -1.31 -23.99
C LEU A 140 -4.21 -0.62 -22.78
N LEU A 141 -4.34 0.72 -22.86
CA LEU A 141 -4.89 1.54 -21.77
C LEU A 141 -6.36 1.23 -21.49
N TYR A 142 -7.10 0.77 -22.51
CA TYR A 142 -8.50 0.36 -22.37
C TYR A 142 -8.67 -0.79 -21.36
N TYR A 143 -7.63 -1.61 -21.20
CA TYR A 143 -7.58 -2.74 -20.28
C TYR A 143 -6.75 -2.45 -19.02
N ALA A 144 -5.61 -1.75 -19.18
CA ALA A 144 -4.70 -1.46 -18.08
C ALA A 144 -5.28 -0.49 -17.05
N ILE A 145 -6.04 0.53 -17.48
CA ILE A 145 -6.62 1.52 -16.56
C ILE A 145 -7.65 0.89 -15.61
N PRO A 146 -8.67 0.14 -16.09
CA PRO A 146 -9.59 -0.55 -15.19
C PRO A 146 -8.90 -1.50 -14.23
N LEU A 147 -7.91 -2.28 -14.72
CA LEU A 147 -7.13 -3.18 -13.89
C LEU A 147 -6.40 -2.42 -12.77
N ALA A 148 -5.67 -1.36 -13.14
CA ALA A 148 -4.93 -0.53 -12.20
C ALA A 148 -5.86 0.15 -11.20
N ALA A 149 -7.05 0.60 -11.62
CA ALA A 149 -8.05 1.17 -10.73
C ALA A 149 -8.53 0.14 -9.69
N GLY A 150 -8.86 -1.09 -10.13
CA GLY A 150 -9.23 -2.18 -9.24
C GLY A 150 -8.12 -2.51 -8.24
N LEU A 151 -6.88 -2.65 -8.73
CA LEU A 151 -5.71 -2.91 -7.90
C LEU A 151 -5.47 -1.78 -6.88
N ALA A 152 -5.55 -0.52 -7.31
CA ALA A 152 -5.31 0.63 -6.46
C ALA A 152 -6.35 0.75 -5.34
N ILE A 153 -7.63 0.50 -5.66
CA ILE A 153 -8.70 0.50 -4.66
C ILE A 153 -8.47 -0.62 -3.65
N GLY A 154 -8.26 -1.86 -4.11
CA GLY A 154 -8.01 -2.99 -3.21
C GLY A 154 -6.81 -2.74 -2.31
N HIS A 155 -5.69 -2.30 -2.90
CA HIS A 155 -4.44 -2.06 -2.18
C HIS A 155 -4.55 -0.91 -1.15
N SER A 156 -5.32 0.14 -1.46
CA SER A 156 -5.39 1.36 -0.64
C SER A 156 -6.51 1.35 0.39
N TYR A 157 -7.51 0.48 0.26
CA TYR A 157 -8.70 0.50 1.13
C TYR A 157 -9.04 -0.83 1.80
N ILE A 158 -8.49 -1.97 1.35
CA ILE A 158 -8.86 -3.29 1.86
C ILE A 158 -7.68 -3.90 2.65
N PRO A 159 -7.86 -4.27 3.94
CA PRO A 159 -6.88 -5.10 4.66
C PRO A 159 -6.57 -6.40 3.89
N PRO A 160 -5.34 -6.93 3.88
CA PRO A 160 -4.27 -6.86 4.89
C PRO A 160 -3.14 -5.85 4.60
N THR A 161 -3.29 -4.93 3.64
CA THR A 161 -2.19 -3.99 3.33
C THR A 161 -1.89 -3.06 4.51
N PRO A 162 -0.62 -2.67 4.74
CA PRO A 162 -0.21 -1.97 5.96
C PRO A 162 -1.00 -0.69 6.24
N GLY A 163 -1.33 0.09 5.20
CA GLY A 163 -2.06 1.35 5.32
C GLY A 163 -3.48 1.17 5.87
N PRO A 164 -4.37 0.45 5.16
CA PRO A 164 -5.71 0.10 5.64
C PRO A 164 -5.72 -0.58 7.02
N VAL A 165 -4.79 -1.50 7.27
CA VAL A 165 -4.69 -2.20 8.56
C VAL A 165 -4.35 -1.23 9.69
N ALA A 166 -3.42 -0.31 9.46
CA ALA A 166 -3.07 0.72 10.43
C ALA A 166 -4.28 1.64 10.73
N VAL A 167 -4.99 2.11 9.71
CA VAL A 167 -6.17 2.97 9.90
C VAL A 167 -7.28 2.24 10.64
N ALA A 168 -7.59 0.99 10.27
CA ALA A 168 -8.57 0.17 10.96
C ALA A 168 -8.22 0.04 12.46
N SER A 169 -6.95 -0.25 12.79
CA SER A 169 -6.52 -0.35 14.19
C SER A 169 -6.63 0.95 14.99
N LEU A 170 -6.51 2.11 14.33
CA LEU A 170 -6.62 3.42 14.98
C LEU A 170 -8.07 3.82 15.24
N LEU A 171 -9.03 3.32 14.45
CA LEU A 171 -10.44 3.69 14.54
C LEU A 171 -11.31 2.72 15.36
N GLY A 172 -10.83 1.50 15.62
CA GLY A 172 -11.54 0.44 16.35
C GLY A 172 -12.28 -0.52 15.42
#